data_AF-F2UBH9-F1
#
_entry.id   AF-F2UBH9-F1
#
_cell.length_a   1.000
_cell.length_b   1.000
_cell.length_c   1.000
_cell.angle_alpha   90.00
_cell.angle_beta   90.00
_cell.angle_gamma   90.00
#
_symmetry.space_group_name_H-M   'P 1'
#
loop_
_entity.id
_entity.type
_entity.pdbx_description
1 polymer ?
#
loop_
_entity_poly.entity_id
_entity_poly.type
_entity_poly.pdbx_seq_one_letter_code
_entity_poly.pdbx_strand_id
1 'polypeptide(L)'
;MPKGKGKKKGAESAAPAVQEPPKLYMFGLDVGSTAQGVFQVVDGQVTPISPAAVKGHFFVGDCTPEGKRVGRGLECFPNGTVFDGEFDEEKRNGHGTITFPDGSKYEGNFHHGLFHGQGILRTASACFRGEWESGANSAMAQRNGMCTVTYPSGSRYDGHWLNDKKHGQGTQTWPNGMTFTGEWHSGQQHGAGTLRLPSGRVIAGTKVANDRLLVLLLPMVLWTADAAAAADAADGVCSEHSPAPALKSLPLSPKQQQQQQQQQQQQQQQQQ
;
A
#
# COMPACT_ATOMS: atom_id res chain seq x y z
N MET A 1 34.37 -74.94 33.41
CA MET A 1 34.66 -73.80 32.49
C MET A 1 34.65 -74.31 31.06
N PRO A 2 34.14 -73.61 30.03
CA PRO A 2 33.03 -72.66 29.98
C PRO A 2 31.82 -73.22 29.20
N LYS A 3 30.63 -72.66 29.51
CA LYS A 3 29.34 -72.94 28.88
C LYS A 3 29.26 -72.28 27.49
N GLY A 4 28.76 -73.02 26.50
CA GLY A 4 28.51 -72.53 25.15
C GLY A 4 27.47 -71.41 25.14
N LYS A 5 27.88 -70.22 24.69
CA LYS A 5 26.99 -69.08 24.48
C LYS A 5 26.28 -69.23 23.14
N GLY A 6 24.98 -69.53 23.17
CA GLY A 6 24.11 -69.40 22.01
C GLY A 6 24.01 -67.93 21.60
N LYS A 7 24.49 -67.59 20.41
CA LYS A 7 24.22 -66.30 19.77
C LYS A 7 22.73 -66.28 19.37
N LYS A 8 21.93 -65.50 20.10
CA LYS A 8 20.62 -65.04 19.64
C LYS A 8 20.84 -64.21 18.37
N LYS A 9 20.28 -64.67 17.24
CA LYS A 9 20.08 -63.82 16.07
C LYS A 9 19.12 -62.70 16.50
N GLY A 10 19.62 -61.47 16.53
CA GLY A 10 18.78 -60.30 16.68
C GLY A 10 17.80 -60.24 15.51
N ALA A 11 16.51 -60.14 15.81
CA ALA A 11 15.52 -59.75 14.84
C ALA A 11 15.88 -58.31 14.41
N GLU A 12 16.33 -58.17 13.17
CA GLU A 12 16.49 -56.89 12.51
C GLU A 12 15.08 -56.30 12.37
N SER A 13 14.77 -55.35 13.26
CA SER A 13 13.57 -54.52 13.20
C SER A 13 13.61 -53.75 11.89
N ALA A 14 12.86 -54.24 10.88
CA ALA A 14 12.59 -53.48 9.67
C ALA A 14 12.05 -52.10 10.07
N ALA A 15 12.83 -51.05 9.83
CA ALA A 15 12.36 -49.69 9.91
C ALA A 15 11.11 -49.58 9.00
N PRO A 16 10.02 -48.91 9.43
CA PRO A 16 8.88 -48.73 8.57
C PRO A 16 9.34 -48.00 7.31
N ALA A 17 9.02 -48.57 6.15
CA ALA A 17 9.27 -47.96 4.86
C ALA A 17 8.77 -46.52 4.89
N VAL A 18 9.69 -45.57 4.76
CA VAL A 18 9.34 -44.18 4.49
C VAL A 18 8.77 -44.20 3.07
N GLN A 19 7.45 -44.38 2.96
CA GLN A 19 6.74 -44.14 1.71
C GLN A 19 6.88 -42.65 1.42
N GLU A 20 7.81 -42.29 0.53
CA GLU A 20 7.75 -41.01 -0.13
C GLU A 20 6.41 -40.96 -0.86
N PRO A 21 5.53 -39.97 -0.59
CA PRO A 21 4.24 -39.96 -1.23
C PRO A 21 4.43 -39.60 -2.71
N PRO A 22 4.06 -40.46 -3.68
CA PRO A 22 3.88 -40.01 -5.04
C PRO A 22 2.59 -39.18 -5.04
N LYS A 23 2.72 -37.85 -5.12
CA LYS A 23 1.58 -37.00 -5.45
C LYS A 23 1.94 -36.21 -6.68
N LEU A 24 1.57 -36.76 -7.82
CA LEU A 24 1.51 -36.02 -9.07
C LEU A 24 0.32 -35.05 -8.91
N TYR A 25 0.61 -33.76 -8.73
CA TYR A 25 -0.41 -32.72 -8.81
C TYR A 25 -0.52 -32.33 -10.28
N MET A 26 -1.64 -32.72 -10.90
CA MET A 26 -1.87 -32.51 -12.33
C MET A 26 -3.03 -31.53 -12.47
N PHE A 27 -2.84 -30.49 -13.26
CA PHE A 27 -3.86 -29.48 -13.56
C PHE A 27 -4.21 -29.59 -15.03
N GLY A 28 -5.45 -29.94 -15.32
CA GLY A 28 -6.03 -29.83 -16.66
C GLY A 28 -7.08 -28.74 -16.65
N LEU A 29 -7.02 -27.82 -17.61
CA LEU A 29 -8.21 -27.10 -18.06
C LEU A 29 -9.08 -28.14 -18.76
N ASP A 30 -10.10 -28.67 -18.09
CA ASP A 30 -11.12 -29.42 -18.82
C ASP A 30 -11.92 -28.42 -19.63
N VAL A 31 -11.74 -28.48 -20.95
CA VAL A 31 -12.37 -27.63 -21.96
C VAL A 31 -13.85 -28.03 -22.07
N GLY A 32 -14.62 -27.80 -21.00
CA GLY A 32 -16.01 -28.25 -20.93
C GLY A 32 -16.70 -28.09 -19.57
N SER A 33 -15.96 -27.91 -18.46
CA SER A 33 -16.57 -27.71 -17.15
C SER A 33 -15.94 -26.56 -16.36
N THR A 34 -16.79 -25.70 -15.81
CA THR A 34 -16.51 -24.43 -15.12
C THR A 34 -15.73 -24.55 -13.80
N ALA A 35 -14.96 -25.61 -13.58
CA ALA A 35 -14.23 -25.83 -12.33
C ALA A 35 -12.76 -25.41 -12.46
N GLN A 36 -12.47 -24.16 -12.09
CA GLN A 36 -11.10 -23.74 -11.77
C GLN A 36 -10.77 -24.20 -10.33
N GLY A 37 -9.71 -25.00 -10.14
CA GLY A 37 -9.36 -25.50 -8.80
C GLY A 37 -8.09 -26.34 -8.75
N VAL A 38 -7.60 -26.58 -7.53
CA VAL A 38 -6.47 -27.49 -7.29
C VAL A 38 -7.01 -28.87 -6.94
N PHE A 39 -6.49 -29.89 -7.61
CA PHE A 39 -6.91 -31.26 -7.38
C PHE A 39 -5.72 -32.13 -6.99
N GLN A 40 -5.96 -33.02 -6.03
CA GLN A 40 -5.02 -34.07 -5.67
C GLN A 40 -5.46 -35.38 -6.31
N VAL A 41 -4.56 -36.05 -7.02
CA VAL A 41 -4.78 -37.40 -7.54
C VAL A 41 -4.10 -38.41 -6.62
N VAL A 42 -4.89 -39.28 -5.97
CA VAL A 42 -4.39 -40.41 -5.15
C VAL A 42 -5.08 -41.66 -5.62
N ASP A 43 -4.31 -42.66 -6.05
CA ASP A 43 -4.83 -43.95 -6.54
C ASP A 43 -5.92 -43.80 -7.62
N GLY A 44 -5.76 -42.81 -8.50
CA GLY A 44 -6.71 -42.49 -9.56
C GLY A 44 -7.96 -41.71 -9.11
N GLN A 45 -8.11 -41.42 -7.82
CA GLN A 45 -9.17 -40.54 -7.32
C GLN A 45 -8.74 -39.08 -7.35
N VAL A 46 -9.56 -38.25 -7.98
CA VAL A 46 -9.38 -36.80 -8.08
C VAL A 46 -10.18 -36.14 -6.95
N THR A 47 -9.50 -35.47 -6.01
CA THR A 47 -10.16 -34.73 -4.91
C THR A 47 -9.81 -33.24 -4.99
N PRO A 48 -10.79 -32.33 -4.91
CA PRO A 48 -10.49 -30.90 -4.82
C PRO A 48 -9.80 -30.63 -3.50
N ILE A 49 -8.70 -29.87 -3.54
CA ILE A 49 -7.97 -29.44 -2.37
C ILE A 49 -7.80 -27.92 -2.40
N SER A 50 -7.67 -27.32 -1.23
CA SER A 50 -7.26 -25.92 -1.13
C SER A 50 -5.82 -25.79 -1.67
N PRO A 51 -5.49 -24.74 -2.46
CA PRO A 51 -4.11 -24.46 -2.84
C PRO A 51 -3.15 -24.42 -1.63
N ALA A 52 -3.62 -23.94 -0.48
CA ALA A 52 -2.84 -23.90 0.76
C ALA A 52 -2.54 -25.29 1.37
N ALA A 53 -3.22 -26.36 0.92
CA ALA A 53 -3.03 -27.72 1.43
C ALA A 53 -1.92 -28.49 0.70
N VAL A 54 -1.44 -27.99 -0.45
CA VAL A 54 -0.33 -28.61 -1.19
C VAL A 54 0.98 -28.29 -0.48
N LYS A 55 1.74 -29.34 -0.16
CA LYS A 55 3.08 -29.20 0.41
C LYS A 55 4.09 -28.90 -0.69
N GLY A 56 4.83 -27.80 -0.54
CA GLY A 56 5.93 -27.43 -1.46
C GLY A 56 5.65 -26.12 -2.20
N HIS A 57 6.52 -25.81 -3.16
CA HIS A 57 6.28 -24.76 -4.14
C HIS A 57 5.57 -25.37 -5.34
N PHE A 58 4.50 -24.75 -5.80
CA PHE A 58 3.85 -25.15 -7.06
C PHE A 58 3.26 -23.95 -7.77
N PHE A 59 3.09 -24.11 -9.09
CA PHE A 59 2.51 -23.13 -9.99
C PHE A 59 1.45 -23.80 -10.85
N VAL A 60 0.36 -23.08 -11.11
CA VAL A 60 -0.75 -23.49 -11.96
C VAL A 60 -1.12 -22.31 -12.84
N GLY A 61 -0.96 -22.41 -14.15
CA GLY A 61 -1.30 -21.29 -15.02
C GLY A 61 -0.76 -21.49 -16.43
N ASP A 62 -0.79 -20.40 -17.19
CA ASP A 62 -0.31 -20.42 -18.56
C ASP A 62 1.23 -20.57 -18.58
N CYS A 63 1.70 -21.43 -19.48
CA CYS A 63 3.12 -21.69 -19.69
C CYS A 63 3.43 -21.69 -21.18
N THR A 64 4.62 -21.23 -21.52
CA THR A 64 5.23 -21.46 -22.83
C THR A 64 5.55 -22.96 -23.03
N PRO A 65 5.77 -23.43 -24.27
CA PRO A 65 6.19 -24.81 -24.53
C PRO A 65 7.48 -25.23 -23.78
N GLU A 66 8.36 -24.27 -23.48
CA GLU A 66 9.59 -24.48 -22.71
C GLU A 66 9.36 -24.51 -21.19
N GLY A 67 8.10 -24.37 -20.74
CA GLY A 67 7.70 -24.39 -19.33
C GLY A 67 7.85 -23.07 -18.59
N LYS A 68 8.17 -21.95 -19.28
CA LYS A 68 8.22 -20.63 -18.65
C LYS A 68 6.82 -20.10 -18.36
N ARG A 69 6.62 -19.58 -17.16
CA ARG A 69 5.35 -19.01 -16.68
C ARG A 69 5.04 -17.71 -17.41
N VAL A 70 3.82 -17.62 -17.94
CA VAL A 70 3.28 -16.45 -18.66
C VAL A 70 1.79 -16.33 -18.35
N GLY A 71 1.13 -15.27 -18.83
CA GLY A 71 -0.33 -15.16 -18.74
C GLY A 71 -0.86 -15.19 -17.31
N ARG A 72 -1.99 -15.85 -17.08
CA ARG A 72 -2.60 -15.93 -15.74
C ARG A 72 -2.10 -17.17 -15.01
N GLY A 73 -1.86 -17.05 -13.72
CA GLY A 73 -1.48 -18.19 -12.89
C GLY A 73 -1.60 -17.98 -11.39
N LEU A 74 -1.62 -19.12 -10.70
CA LEU A 74 -1.62 -19.28 -9.26
C LEU A 74 -0.28 -19.89 -8.84
N GLU A 75 0.48 -19.17 -8.02
CA GLU A 75 1.72 -19.62 -7.42
C GLU A 75 1.56 -19.75 -5.91
N CYS A 76 1.90 -20.91 -5.36
CA CYS A 76 1.86 -21.16 -3.94
C CYS A 76 3.25 -21.51 -3.44
N PHE A 77 3.66 -20.87 -2.36
CA PHE A 77 4.98 -21.01 -1.77
C PHE A 77 4.92 -21.92 -0.52
N PRO A 78 6.01 -22.63 -0.19
CA PRO A 78 6.07 -23.49 0.99
C PRO A 78 5.78 -22.78 2.31
N ASN A 79 6.01 -21.46 2.37
CA ASN A 79 5.73 -20.65 3.56
C ASN A 79 4.23 -20.35 3.75
N GLY A 80 3.36 -20.75 2.81
CA GLY A 80 1.92 -20.46 2.82
C GLY A 80 1.53 -19.20 2.05
N THR A 81 2.48 -18.49 1.42
CA THR A 81 2.17 -17.36 0.55
C THR A 81 1.50 -17.87 -0.72
N VAL A 82 0.44 -17.19 -1.16
CA VAL A 82 -0.29 -17.51 -2.39
C VAL A 82 -0.36 -16.27 -3.25
N PHE A 83 0.08 -16.36 -4.50
CA PHE A 83 -0.10 -15.35 -5.52
C PHE A 83 -1.06 -15.85 -6.59
N ASP A 84 -2.06 -15.05 -6.95
CA ASP A 84 -3.00 -15.28 -8.03
C ASP A 84 -2.99 -14.03 -8.92
N GLY A 85 -2.47 -14.15 -10.14
CA GLY A 85 -2.32 -13.00 -11.02
C GLY A 85 -1.57 -13.28 -12.30
N GLU A 86 -1.04 -12.20 -12.87
CA GLU A 86 -0.38 -12.24 -14.17
C GLU A 86 1.14 -12.46 -14.06
N PHE A 87 1.66 -13.18 -15.05
CA PHE A 87 3.06 -13.49 -15.24
C PHE A 87 3.50 -13.06 -16.63
N ASP A 88 4.69 -12.48 -16.68
CA ASP A 88 5.41 -12.18 -17.91
C ASP A 88 6.89 -12.47 -17.67
N GLU A 89 7.51 -13.19 -18.61
CA GLU A 89 8.89 -13.69 -18.49
C GLU A 89 9.21 -14.32 -17.12
N GLU A 90 8.37 -15.26 -16.66
CA GLU A 90 8.48 -15.95 -15.37
C GLU A 90 8.35 -15.08 -14.13
N LYS A 91 8.07 -13.77 -14.27
CA LYS A 91 7.92 -12.84 -13.16
C LYS A 91 6.47 -12.39 -13.06
N ARG A 92 6.03 -12.14 -11.82
CA ARG A 92 4.72 -11.54 -11.57
C ARG A 92 4.72 -10.13 -12.16
N ASN A 93 3.85 -9.88 -13.12
CA ASN A 93 3.83 -8.69 -13.96
C ASN A 93 2.39 -8.47 -14.42
N GLY A 94 1.85 -7.27 -14.25
CA GLY A 94 0.44 -6.99 -14.51
C GLY A 94 -0.39 -7.00 -13.22
N HIS A 95 -1.65 -7.39 -13.27
CA HIS A 95 -2.51 -7.36 -12.08
C HIS A 95 -2.48 -8.68 -11.29
N GLY A 96 -2.55 -8.60 -9.96
CA GLY A 96 -2.61 -9.78 -9.13
C GLY A 96 -3.02 -9.54 -7.69
N THR A 97 -3.22 -10.65 -6.99
CA THR A 97 -3.44 -10.73 -5.56
C THR A 97 -2.33 -11.58 -4.95
N ILE A 98 -1.68 -11.09 -3.90
CA ILE A 98 -0.84 -11.92 -3.03
C ILE A 98 -1.44 -11.97 -1.63
N THR A 99 -1.51 -13.17 -1.08
CA THR A 99 -1.93 -13.44 0.29
C THR A 99 -0.76 -14.02 1.05
N PHE A 100 -0.41 -13.42 2.18
CA PHE A 100 0.69 -13.84 3.04
C PHE A 100 0.21 -14.76 4.16
N PRO A 101 1.12 -15.50 4.82
CA PRO A 101 0.75 -16.45 5.87
C PRO A 101 0.14 -15.80 7.12
N ASP A 102 0.44 -14.52 7.37
CA ASP A 102 -0.15 -13.73 8.45
C ASP A 102 -1.58 -13.22 8.12
N GLY A 103 -2.11 -13.60 6.95
CA GLY A 103 -3.41 -13.18 6.45
C GLY A 103 -3.42 -11.80 5.79
N SER A 104 -2.29 -11.11 5.75
CA SER A 104 -2.20 -9.87 4.97
C SER A 104 -2.36 -10.14 3.48
N LYS A 105 -3.01 -9.21 2.77
CA LYS A 105 -3.36 -9.36 1.36
C LYS A 105 -3.03 -8.08 0.62
N TYR A 106 -2.29 -8.18 -0.47
CA TYR A 106 -2.16 -7.09 -1.44
C TYR A 106 -2.90 -7.44 -2.73
N GLU A 107 -3.61 -6.46 -3.29
CA GLU A 107 -4.33 -6.56 -4.56
C GLU A 107 -4.03 -5.30 -5.37
N GLY A 108 -3.44 -5.45 -6.56
CA GLY A 108 -2.94 -4.32 -7.32
C GLY A 108 -2.01 -4.72 -8.44
N ASN A 109 -1.24 -3.76 -8.94
CA ASN A 109 -0.31 -4.02 -10.03
C ASN A 109 1.03 -4.54 -9.51
N PHE A 110 1.67 -5.34 -10.35
CA PHE A 110 2.97 -5.93 -10.14
C PHE A 110 3.87 -5.58 -11.31
N HIS A 111 5.14 -5.34 -11.01
CA HIS A 111 6.19 -5.18 -11.99
C HIS A 111 7.44 -5.91 -11.49
N HIS A 112 7.91 -6.87 -12.27
CA HIS A 112 9.03 -7.76 -11.98
C HIS A 112 8.99 -8.41 -10.58
N GLY A 113 7.80 -8.85 -10.15
CA GLY A 113 7.63 -9.52 -8.86
C GLY A 113 7.35 -8.60 -7.67
N LEU A 114 7.37 -7.28 -7.86
CA LEU A 114 7.19 -6.28 -6.80
C LEU A 114 5.86 -5.55 -6.98
N PHE A 115 5.24 -5.09 -5.89
CA PHE A 115 4.06 -4.21 -6.01
C PHE A 115 4.43 -2.94 -6.76
N HIS A 116 3.50 -2.46 -7.57
CA HIS A 116 3.70 -1.31 -8.43
C HIS A 116 2.37 -0.60 -8.69
N GLY A 117 2.44 0.66 -9.13
CA GLY A 117 1.27 1.44 -9.52
C GLY A 117 0.18 1.46 -8.46
N GLN A 118 -1.08 1.30 -8.85
CA GLN A 118 -2.20 1.32 -7.91
C GLN A 118 -2.39 -0.03 -7.22
N GLY A 119 -2.63 -0.01 -5.90
CA GLY A 119 -2.93 -1.22 -5.15
C GLY A 119 -3.49 -0.98 -3.75
N ILE A 120 -4.02 -2.05 -3.17
CA ILE A 120 -4.62 -2.09 -1.83
C ILE A 120 -3.90 -3.17 -1.01
N LEU A 121 -3.22 -2.77 0.07
CA LEU A 121 -2.67 -3.67 1.07
C LEU A 121 -3.58 -3.69 2.30
N ARG A 122 -4.08 -4.86 2.66
CA ARG A 122 -4.83 -5.11 3.89
C ARG A 122 -3.95 -5.91 4.84
N THR A 123 -3.75 -5.40 6.04
CA THR A 123 -3.07 -6.10 7.14
C THR A 123 -4.03 -6.19 8.33
N ALA A 124 -3.63 -6.92 9.38
CA ALA A 124 -4.38 -6.92 10.64
C ALA A 124 -4.45 -5.51 11.29
N SER A 125 -3.49 -4.63 11.00
CA SER A 125 -3.34 -3.33 11.66
C SER A 125 -3.79 -2.14 10.82
N ALA A 126 -3.98 -2.30 9.50
CA ALA A 126 -4.35 -1.20 8.62
C ALA A 126 -4.80 -1.67 7.22
N CYS A 127 -5.51 -0.80 6.51
CA CYS A 127 -5.77 -0.90 5.08
C CYS A 127 -5.10 0.29 4.38
N PHE A 128 -4.15 0.03 3.49
CA PHE A 128 -3.46 1.03 2.68
C PHE A 128 -3.97 0.95 1.24
N ARG A 129 -4.32 2.08 0.64
CA ARG A 129 -4.75 2.20 -0.75
C ARG A 129 -4.02 3.35 -1.39
N GLY A 130 -3.41 3.13 -2.55
CA GLY A 130 -2.77 4.21 -3.30
C GLY A 130 -1.70 3.70 -4.25
N GLU A 131 -0.72 4.57 -4.49
CA GLU A 131 0.40 4.32 -5.37
C GLU A 131 1.55 3.58 -4.66
N TRP A 132 2.16 2.63 -5.36
CA TRP A 132 3.22 1.76 -4.90
C TRP A 132 4.37 1.83 -5.90
N GLU A 133 5.59 1.95 -5.38
CA GLU A 133 6.78 1.95 -6.21
C GLU A 133 7.71 0.80 -5.81
N SER A 134 8.22 0.14 -6.83
CA SER A 134 9.15 -0.98 -6.72
C SER A 134 10.50 -0.45 -6.22
N GLY A 135 10.77 -0.54 -4.92
CA GLY A 135 12.09 -0.17 -4.38
C GLY A 135 13.17 -1.14 -4.86
N ALA A 136 14.30 -0.61 -5.34
CA ALA A 136 15.42 -1.39 -5.89
C ALA A 136 16.06 -2.43 -4.94
N ASN A 137 15.66 -2.46 -3.67
CA ASN A 137 16.30 -3.25 -2.62
C ASN A 137 15.36 -3.85 -1.55
N SER A 138 14.04 -3.72 -1.67
CA SER A 138 13.11 -4.28 -0.68
C SER A 138 12.12 -5.25 -1.31
N ALA A 139 12.10 -6.48 -0.79
CA ALA A 139 11.11 -7.52 -1.07
C ALA A 139 9.67 -7.13 -0.67
N MET A 140 9.49 -5.95 -0.05
CA MET A 140 8.21 -5.30 0.17
C MET A 140 8.28 -3.90 -0.45
N ALA A 141 7.41 -3.62 -1.43
CA ALA A 141 7.35 -2.32 -2.07
C ALA A 141 7.09 -1.20 -1.06
N GLN A 142 7.69 -0.03 -1.32
CA GLN A 142 7.52 1.14 -0.46
C GLN A 142 6.31 1.95 -0.94
N ARG A 143 5.55 2.50 0.01
CA ARG A 143 4.49 3.47 -0.30
C ARG A 143 5.13 4.80 -0.66
N ASN A 144 4.90 5.22 -1.91
CA ASN A 144 5.31 6.51 -2.46
C ASN A 144 4.11 7.15 -3.15
N GLY A 145 4.01 8.47 -3.11
CA GLY A 145 2.90 9.20 -3.73
C GLY A 145 1.64 9.24 -2.87
N MET A 146 0.47 9.39 -3.50
CA MET A 146 -0.79 9.59 -2.78
C MET A 146 -1.36 8.26 -2.27
N CYS A 147 -1.47 8.12 -0.93
CA CYS A 147 -2.09 6.96 -0.31
C CYS A 147 -3.03 7.34 0.82
N THR A 148 -4.15 6.61 0.88
CA THR A 148 -5.03 6.56 2.04
C THR A 148 -4.66 5.36 2.92
N VAL A 149 -4.50 5.58 4.22
CA VAL A 149 -4.47 4.53 5.23
C VAL A 149 -5.68 4.65 6.16
N THR A 150 -6.33 3.53 6.44
CA THR A 150 -7.38 3.42 7.43
C THR A 150 -6.94 2.41 8.50
N TYR A 151 -7.04 2.80 9.76
CA TYR A 151 -6.68 1.96 10.91
C TYR A 151 -7.95 1.36 11.55
N PRO A 152 -7.85 0.19 12.21
CA PRO A 152 -8.97 -0.42 12.96
C PRO A 152 -9.58 0.49 14.02
N SER A 153 -8.80 1.43 14.56
CA SER A 153 -9.30 2.45 15.50
C SER A 153 -10.32 3.42 14.88
N GLY A 154 -10.48 3.43 13.55
CA GLY A 154 -11.25 4.42 12.80
C GLY A 154 -10.45 5.65 12.39
N SER A 155 -9.18 5.75 12.82
CA SER A 155 -8.29 6.81 12.34
C SER A 155 -8.00 6.62 10.86
N ARG A 156 -7.92 7.72 10.10
CA ARG A 156 -7.63 7.71 8.67
C ARG A 156 -6.60 8.78 8.33
N TYR A 157 -5.69 8.48 7.42
CA TYR A 157 -4.83 9.48 6.80
C TYR A 157 -4.93 9.41 5.29
N ASP A 158 -5.02 10.57 4.64
CA ASP A 158 -5.09 10.74 3.19
C ASP A 158 -4.05 11.78 2.79
N GLY A 159 -3.01 11.39 2.06
CA GLY A 159 -1.96 12.33 1.69
C GLY A 159 -0.77 11.65 1.05
N HIS A 160 0.32 12.41 0.93
CA HIS A 160 1.54 11.91 0.31
C HIS A 160 2.31 10.99 1.27
N TRP A 161 2.94 9.99 0.69
CA TRP A 161 3.85 9.07 1.34
C TRP A 161 5.19 9.12 0.62
N LEU A 162 6.25 8.93 1.40
CA LEU A 162 7.60 8.77 0.90
C LEU A 162 8.30 7.75 1.79
N ASN A 163 8.80 6.67 1.19
CA ASN A 163 9.51 5.60 1.87
C ASN A 163 8.73 5.10 3.10
N ASP A 164 7.46 4.74 2.89
CA ASP A 164 6.55 4.20 3.91
C ASP A 164 6.19 5.16 5.06
N LYS A 165 6.52 6.46 4.94
CA LYS A 165 6.18 7.49 5.94
C LYS A 165 5.30 8.57 5.33
N LYS A 166 4.36 9.10 6.12
CA LYS A 166 3.57 10.30 5.77
C LYS A 166 4.52 11.46 5.46
N HIS A 167 4.32 12.12 4.33
CA HIS A 167 5.16 13.21 3.85
C HIS A 167 4.30 14.23 3.08
N GLY A 168 4.84 15.41 2.76
CA GLY A 168 4.17 16.39 1.92
C GLY A 168 2.82 16.84 2.48
N GLN A 169 1.83 17.06 1.63
CA GLN A 169 0.49 17.46 2.05
C GLN A 169 -0.36 16.25 2.42
N GLY A 170 -1.15 16.37 3.50
CA GLY A 170 -2.12 15.34 3.85
C GLY A 170 -3.08 15.71 4.98
N THR A 171 -4.12 14.90 5.10
CA THR A 171 -5.24 15.03 6.02
C THR A 171 -5.32 13.83 6.95
N GLN A 172 -5.13 14.05 8.25
CA GLN A 172 -5.41 13.07 9.29
C GLN A 172 -6.81 13.30 9.83
N THR A 173 -7.62 12.25 9.87
CA THR A 173 -8.92 12.19 10.55
C THR A 173 -8.80 11.27 11.75
N TRP A 174 -9.31 11.70 12.90
CA TRP A 174 -9.40 10.90 14.11
C TRP A 174 -10.83 10.36 14.30
N PRO A 175 -11.03 9.30 15.10
CA PRO A 175 -12.34 8.66 15.26
C PRO A 175 -13.40 9.59 15.87
N ASN A 176 -12.96 10.60 16.63
CA ASN A 176 -13.83 11.62 17.21
C ASN A 176 -14.30 12.68 16.20
N GLY A 177 -13.95 12.57 14.91
CA GLY A 177 -14.31 13.52 13.86
C GLY A 177 -13.38 14.74 13.75
N MET A 178 -12.38 14.86 14.61
CA MET A 178 -11.33 15.87 14.46
C MET A 178 -10.55 15.62 13.16
N THR A 179 -10.14 16.68 12.47
CA THR A 179 -9.28 16.57 11.29
C THR A 179 -8.13 17.57 11.33
N PHE A 180 -6.96 17.15 10.85
CA PHE A 180 -5.81 18.02 10.62
C PHE A 180 -5.43 17.91 9.15
N THR A 181 -5.38 19.04 8.45
CA THR A 181 -4.92 19.13 7.06
C THR A 181 -3.69 20.03 7.03
N GLY A 182 -2.59 19.56 6.46
CA GLY A 182 -1.38 20.37 6.38
C GLY A 182 -0.16 19.59 5.93
N GLU A 183 1.01 20.16 6.18
CA GLU A 183 2.30 19.56 5.84
C GLU A 183 2.68 18.41 6.80
N TRP A 184 3.39 17.43 6.24
CA TRP A 184 3.89 16.25 6.90
C TRP A 184 5.34 16.02 6.50
N HIS A 185 6.16 15.63 7.46
CA HIS A 185 7.56 15.29 7.21
C HIS A 185 7.93 14.06 8.04
N SER A 186 8.35 13.00 7.36
CA SER A 186 8.85 11.77 7.98
C SER A 186 7.92 11.16 9.04
N GLY A 187 6.61 11.17 8.75
CA GLY A 187 5.57 10.62 9.62
C GLY A 187 4.95 11.60 10.62
N GLN A 188 5.49 12.82 10.74
CA GLN A 188 5.05 13.82 11.71
C GLN A 188 4.39 15.02 11.02
N GLN A 189 3.43 15.65 11.70
CA GLN A 189 2.86 16.93 11.26
C GLN A 189 3.95 18.00 11.30
N HIS A 190 4.08 18.75 10.21
CA HIS A 190 5.08 19.79 10.03
C HIS A 190 4.45 21.01 9.35
N GLY A 191 5.14 22.14 9.29
CA GLY A 191 4.77 23.29 8.47
C GLY A 191 3.37 23.84 8.76
N ALA A 192 2.76 24.49 7.76
CA ALA A 192 1.43 25.08 7.89
C ALA A 192 0.34 24.01 7.90
N GLY A 193 -0.72 24.24 8.68
CA GLY A 193 -1.89 23.37 8.69
C GLY A 193 -3.11 23.95 9.41
N THR A 194 -4.24 23.28 9.23
CA THR A 194 -5.52 23.60 9.86
C THR A 194 -6.05 22.41 10.63
N LEU A 195 -6.39 22.62 11.90
CA LEU A 195 -7.11 21.67 12.75
C LEU A 195 -8.59 22.04 12.78
N ARG A 196 -9.47 21.12 12.37
CA ARG A 196 -10.93 21.25 12.53
C ARG A 196 -11.37 20.36 13.69
N LEU A 197 -12.02 20.97 14.67
CA LEU A 197 -12.62 20.27 15.80
C LEU A 197 -13.97 19.64 15.42
N PRO A 198 -14.45 18.64 16.18
CA PRO A 198 -15.78 18.05 15.94
C PRO A 198 -16.93 19.07 15.99
N SER A 199 -16.75 20.16 16.73
CA SER A 199 -17.70 21.28 16.78
C SER A 199 -17.76 22.12 15.50
N GLY A 200 -16.90 21.85 14.52
CA GLY A 200 -16.76 22.63 13.28
C GLY A 200 -15.77 23.78 13.37
N ARG A 201 -15.30 24.16 14.57
CA ARG A 201 -14.30 25.23 14.75
C ARG A 201 -13.01 24.87 14.02
N VAL A 202 -12.49 25.82 13.24
CA VAL A 202 -11.23 25.68 12.49
C VAL A 202 -10.15 26.52 13.15
N ILE A 203 -8.95 25.94 13.22
CA ILE A 203 -7.80 26.52 13.89
C ILE A 203 -6.62 26.41 12.92
N ALA A 204 -6.12 27.52 12.41
CA ALA A 204 -4.93 27.56 11.56
C ALA A 204 -3.67 27.77 12.40
N GLY A 205 -2.57 27.15 11.99
CA GLY A 205 -1.28 27.35 12.63
C GLY A 205 -0.12 26.72 11.89
N THR A 206 1.08 26.89 12.43
CA THR A 206 2.29 26.21 11.95
C THR A 206 2.77 25.22 13.02
N LYS A 207 3.01 23.97 12.61
CA LYS A 207 3.64 22.90 13.40
C LYS A 207 5.14 22.91 13.16
N VAL A 208 5.93 23.10 14.22
CA VAL A 208 7.39 22.94 14.16
C VAL A 208 7.73 21.55 14.73
N ALA A 209 8.61 20.81 14.06
CA ALA A 209 9.08 19.51 14.56
C ALA A 209 9.75 19.69 15.95
N ASN A 210 9.56 18.71 16.85
CA ASN A 210 9.97 18.64 18.28
C ASN A 210 8.88 18.91 19.34
N ASP A 211 7.66 18.41 19.12
CA ASP A 211 6.60 18.27 20.14
C ASP A 211 6.11 19.52 20.88
N ARG A 212 6.54 20.72 20.49
CA ARG A 212 6.10 21.95 21.14
C ARG A 212 5.79 23.06 20.14
N LEU A 213 4.60 23.61 20.33
CA LEU A 213 3.94 24.70 19.61
C LEU A 213 3.32 24.36 18.25
N LEU A 214 1.99 24.27 18.28
CA LEU A 214 1.17 24.83 17.21
C LEU A 214 1.11 26.34 17.47
N VAL A 215 1.74 27.16 16.62
CA VAL A 215 1.54 28.62 16.70
C VAL A 215 0.15 28.91 16.16
N LEU A 216 -0.80 29.09 17.09
CA LEU A 216 -2.18 29.45 16.83
C LEU A 216 -2.22 30.93 16.43
N LEU A 217 -2.31 31.21 15.13
CA LEU A 217 -2.85 32.51 14.72
C LEU A 217 -4.37 32.37 14.83
N LEU A 218 -4.91 32.77 15.98
CA LEU A 218 -6.35 33.08 16.04
C LEU A 218 -6.62 34.07 14.90
N PRO A 219 -7.64 33.86 14.05
CA PRO A 219 -8.11 34.98 13.25
C PRO A 219 -8.51 36.04 14.28
N MET A 220 -7.83 37.20 14.24
CA MET A 220 -8.44 38.40 14.78
C MET A 220 -9.80 38.46 14.11
N VAL A 221 -10.85 38.22 14.89
CA VAL A 221 -12.21 38.54 14.49
C VAL A 221 -12.18 40.06 14.33
N LEU A 222 -11.94 40.55 13.11
CA LEU A 222 -12.38 41.89 12.76
C LEU A 222 -13.89 41.79 12.75
N TRP A 223 -14.49 42.12 13.90
CA TRP A 223 -15.90 42.46 13.97
C TRP A 223 -16.03 43.72 13.10
N THR A 224 -16.42 43.58 11.83
CA THR A 224 -16.99 44.72 11.12
C THR A 224 -18.39 44.88 11.67
N ALA A 225 -18.55 45.84 12.59
CA ALA A 225 -19.86 46.34 12.93
C ALA A 225 -20.43 47.00 11.67
N ASP A 226 -21.71 46.74 11.44
CA ASP A 226 -22.63 47.49 10.58
C ASP A 226 -22.35 47.57 9.08
N ALA A 227 -23.13 46.78 8.35
CA ALA A 227 -23.83 47.27 7.16
C ALA A 227 -25.13 46.48 6.96
N ALA A 228 -26.05 46.60 7.91
CA ALA A 228 -27.47 46.39 7.65
C ALA A 228 -28.02 47.68 7.02
N ALA A 229 -28.06 47.75 5.68
CA ALA A 229 -28.98 48.62 4.92
C ALA A 229 -28.68 48.50 3.42
N ALA A 230 -29.46 47.66 2.72
CA ALA A 230 -29.98 47.91 1.37
C ALA A 230 -30.68 46.64 0.88
N ALA A 231 -31.83 46.33 1.48
CA ALA A 231 -32.87 45.56 0.82
C ALA A 231 -33.96 46.58 0.45
N ASP A 232 -33.88 47.17 -0.75
CA ASP A 232 -35.07 47.46 -1.54
C ASP A 232 -34.75 47.87 -2.99
N ALA A 233 -35.67 47.49 -3.88
CA ALA A 233 -35.90 47.95 -5.25
C ALA A 233 -35.03 47.45 -6.43
N ALA A 234 -35.70 46.65 -7.27
CA ALA A 234 -35.89 46.84 -8.72
C ALA A 234 -35.36 45.75 -9.66
N ASP A 235 -36.31 45.17 -10.40
CA ASP A 235 -36.20 44.46 -11.68
C ASP A 235 -35.21 45.10 -12.67
N GLY A 236 -34.58 44.25 -13.50
CA GLY A 236 -34.25 44.66 -14.86
C GLY A 236 -32.92 44.17 -15.46
N VAL A 237 -33.04 43.16 -16.34
CA VAL A 237 -32.34 43.02 -17.64
C VAL A 237 -30.85 42.62 -17.68
N CYS A 238 -30.58 41.83 -18.72
CA CYS A 238 -29.35 41.16 -19.13
C CYS A 238 -28.13 42.05 -19.41
N SER A 239 -26.97 41.37 -19.34
CA SER A 239 -25.84 41.38 -20.29
C SER A 239 -24.50 42.00 -19.85
N GLU A 240 -23.46 41.26 -20.24
CA GLU A 240 -22.09 41.65 -20.62
C GLU A 240 -20.91 41.36 -19.67
N HIS A 241 -19.84 40.94 -20.34
CA HIS A 241 -18.54 40.46 -19.87
C HIS A 241 -17.71 41.55 -19.19
N SER A 242 -16.92 41.18 -18.16
CA SER A 242 -15.52 41.63 -18.02
C SER A 242 -14.75 40.88 -16.91
N PRO A 243 -13.40 40.78 -17.01
CA PRO A 243 -12.60 39.74 -16.36
C PRO A 243 -12.13 40.09 -14.93
N ALA A 244 -11.81 39.04 -14.17
CA ALA A 244 -11.24 39.13 -12.82
C ALA A 244 -9.83 39.79 -12.80
N PRO A 245 -9.49 40.59 -11.79
CA PRO A 245 -8.19 41.24 -11.69
C PRO A 245 -7.09 40.24 -11.25
N ALA A 246 -5.94 40.31 -11.92
CA ALA A 246 -4.75 39.54 -11.60
C ALA A 246 -4.18 39.91 -10.21
N LEU A 247 -4.02 38.89 -9.35
CA LEU A 247 -3.33 39.02 -8.06
C LEU A 247 -1.84 39.30 -8.30
N LYS A 248 -1.39 40.50 -7.92
CA LYS A 248 0.04 40.84 -7.85
C LYS A 248 0.68 40.00 -6.73
N SER A 249 1.73 39.24 -7.06
CA SER A 249 2.50 38.42 -6.12
C SER A 249 3.11 39.28 -5.00
N LEU A 250 2.92 38.85 -3.76
CA LEU A 250 3.56 39.47 -2.59
C LEU A 250 5.08 39.25 -2.61
N PRO A 251 5.88 40.22 -2.12
CA PRO A 251 7.33 40.10 -2.08
C PRO A 251 7.78 38.99 -1.12
N LEU A 252 8.82 38.25 -1.52
CA LEU A 252 9.42 37.16 -0.74
C LEU A 252 9.93 37.66 0.62
N SER A 253 9.69 36.88 1.67
CA SER A 253 10.26 37.15 3.00
C SER A 253 11.80 37.06 2.98
N PRO A 254 12.51 37.72 3.92
CA PRO A 254 13.98 37.69 3.97
C PRO A 254 14.57 36.27 4.02
N LYS A 255 13.87 35.33 4.68
CA LYS A 255 14.29 33.91 4.72
C LYS A 255 14.13 33.22 3.36
N GLN A 256 13.06 33.50 2.64
CA GLN A 256 12.85 32.96 1.29
C GLN A 256 13.87 33.53 0.29
N GLN A 257 14.25 34.80 0.42
CA GLN A 257 15.31 35.41 -0.39
C GLN A 257 16.67 34.74 -0.11
N GLN A 258 16.98 34.47 1.17
CA GLN A 258 18.22 33.79 1.55
C GLN A 258 18.26 32.33 1.04
N GLN A 259 17.13 31.63 1.09
CA GLN A 259 17.04 30.25 0.61
C GLN A 259 17.13 30.17 -0.92
N GLN A 260 16.56 31.15 -1.63
CA GLN A 260 16.68 31.27 -3.09
C GLN A 260 18.12 31.58 -3.51
N GLN A 261 18.84 32.45 -2.77
CA GLN A 261 20.26 32.70 -3.02
C GLN A 261 21.12 31.45 -2.77
N GLN A 262 20.85 30.68 -1.72
CA GLN A 262 21.56 29.42 -1.46
C GLN A 262 21.32 28.38 -2.55
N GLN A 263 20.09 28.27 -3.06
CA GLN A 263 19.78 27.36 -4.18
C GLN A 263 20.47 27.80 -5.48
N GLN A 264 20.51 29.11 -5.77
CA GLN A 264 21.22 29.62 -6.95
C GLN A 264 22.73 29.38 -6.86
N GLN A 265 23.33 29.56 -5.67
CA GLN A 265 24.75 29.25 -5.46
C GLN A 265 25.05 27.75 -5.61
N GLN A 266 24.18 26.87 -5.11
CA GLN A 266 24.33 25.43 -5.28
C GLN A 266 24.19 25.00 -6.76
N GLN A 267 23.27 25.60 -7.51
CA GLN A 267 23.12 25.32 -8.94
C GLN A 267 24.34 25.80 -9.74
N GLN A 268 24.92 26.94 -9.39
CA GLN A 268 26.15 27.42 -10.03
C GLN A 268 27.36 26.54 -9.72
N GLN A 269 27.45 25.98 -8.51
CA GLN A 269 28.51 25.03 -8.14
C GLN A 269 28.37 23.65 -8.81
N GLN A 270 27.16 23.27 -9.23
CA GLN A 270 26.94 22.01 -9.97
C GLN A 270 27.19 22.14 -11.48
N GLN A 271 27.37 23.37 -11.99
CA GLN A 271 27.65 23.67 -13.39
C GLN A 271 29.12 24.02 -13.68
N GLN A 272 29.99 23.93 -12.67
CA GLN A 272 31.46 24.05 -12.78
C GLN A 272 32.11 22.70 -12.50
#